data_AF-A0A418MX02-F1
#
_entry.id   AF-A0A418MX02-F1
#
_cell.length_a   1.000
_cell.length_b   1.000
_cell.length_c   1.000
_cell.angle_alpha   90.00
_cell.angle_beta   90.00
_cell.angle_gamma   90.00
#
_symmetry.space_group_name_H-M   'P 1'
#
loop_
_entity.id
_entity.type
_entity.pdbx_description
1 polymer ?
#
loop_
_entity_poly.entity_id
_entity_poly.type
_entity_poly.pdbx_seq_one_letter_code
_entity_poly.pdbx_strand_id
1 'polypeptide(L)'
;MSSPRPRPRSALAAGLLALVTVGATLAVTPTAAQAVVLPNNFKSVGYMPSWTGNVNSVQYHKLTHINYAFVLPNSNGTLRAVENPSKLSSLVSLGRANNVKVSIAIGGWNDGDDSAFEALAANAGTRTTFVNSVVNFVNQYGLDGVDMDWEYPDPGASANNFSLLMSQLSNALRPQGKLLTAAVVAEGYYRDGVPTAVFNYVDFLNIMAYDGGSPHANYDWSINAVNGWKARGLPASKAVLGVPFYSRPGYYTYTQLVGMDPANANRDCTTVGGAQQCYNGVPTVKRKTQWAMANAGGMMNWELTQDTGGSTSLVSAIYDTVMGGTPPPTGRTGQITGIAGKCVDVAAAGTANGTAIQLYTCNGTNAQRWTVATDGTLRALGKCLDVTSAGTANGTPIQLWDCNGTGAQVWQAQSNGTLRNPASNRCLDATGNSSADGTRLQIWDCFGGANQVWRLPA
;
A
#
# COMPACT_ATOMS: atom_id res chain seq x y z
N MET A 1 4.56 112.54 -27.10
CA MET A 1 3.19 112.23 -27.59
C MET A 1 3.24 110.81 -28.14
N SER A 2 2.43 109.80 -27.84
CA SER A 2 1.45 109.45 -26.81
C SER A 2 1.28 107.92 -26.95
N SER A 3 0.96 107.20 -25.86
CA SER A 3 0.79 105.72 -25.76
C SER A 3 -0.14 105.10 -26.85
N PRO A 4 -0.08 103.78 -27.16
CA PRO A 4 -0.64 102.74 -26.27
C PRO A 4 0.02 101.32 -26.28
N ARG A 5 -0.22 100.52 -25.22
CA ARG A 5 -0.08 99.03 -25.13
C ARG A 5 -1.37 98.34 -25.67
N PRO A 6 -1.55 96.99 -25.81
CA PRO A 6 -0.74 95.84 -25.30
C PRO A 6 -0.66 94.52 -26.16
N ARG A 7 0.18 93.55 -25.69
CA ARG A 7 -0.02 92.05 -25.60
C ARG A 7 0.09 91.14 -26.87
N PRO A 8 0.29 89.80 -26.73
CA PRO A 8 1.59 89.13 -26.56
C PRO A 8 1.86 88.02 -27.63
N ARG A 9 3.10 87.56 -27.80
CA ARG A 9 3.40 86.28 -28.49
C ARG A 9 4.50 85.51 -27.78
N SER A 10 4.13 84.29 -27.38
CA SER A 10 4.95 83.26 -26.77
C SER A 10 5.96 82.67 -27.76
N ALA A 11 7.23 82.60 -27.39
CA ALA A 11 8.27 81.86 -28.08
C ALA A 11 8.72 80.67 -27.20
N LEU A 12 8.67 79.46 -27.75
CA LEU A 12 9.24 78.26 -27.16
C LEU A 12 10.77 78.30 -27.25
N ALA A 13 11.46 77.93 -26.18
CA ALA A 13 12.86 77.56 -26.21
C ALA A 13 13.05 76.27 -25.38
N ALA A 14 13.77 75.33 -25.98
CA ALA A 14 14.05 73.99 -25.47
C ALA A 14 15.10 74.01 -24.34
N GLY A 15 14.94 73.12 -23.37
CA GLY A 15 15.95 72.77 -22.36
C GLY A 15 15.92 71.27 -22.10
N LEU A 16 17.07 70.61 -22.27
CA LEU A 16 17.29 69.19 -22.01
C LEU A 16 17.07 68.86 -20.51
N LEU A 17 16.35 67.77 -20.23
CA LEU A 17 16.27 67.14 -18.92
C LEU A 17 16.86 65.72 -19.02
N ALA A 18 17.89 65.43 -18.24
CA ALA A 18 18.44 64.08 -18.10
C ALA A 18 17.53 63.24 -17.20
N LEU A 19 16.96 62.15 -17.72
CA LEU A 19 16.24 61.16 -16.91
C LEU A 19 17.20 60.09 -16.39
N VAL A 20 17.33 60.01 -15.07
CA VAL A 20 17.89 58.83 -14.39
C VAL A 20 16.78 57.78 -14.32
N THR A 21 16.90 56.72 -15.10
CA THR A 21 16.00 55.56 -15.01
C THR A 21 16.47 54.65 -13.87
N VAL A 22 15.74 54.67 -12.74
CA VAL A 22 15.84 53.65 -11.70
C VAL A 22 15.13 52.39 -12.22
N GLY A 23 15.90 51.40 -12.67
CA GLY A 23 15.36 50.08 -13.01
C GLY A 23 14.95 49.35 -11.75
N ALA A 24 13.66 49.30 -11.44
CA ALA A 24 13.13 48.42 -10.41
C ALA A 24 13.23 46.97 -10.92
N THR A 25 14.18 46.21 -10.39
CA THR A 25 14.21 44.76 -10.55
C THR A 25 13.06 44.16 -9.72
N LEU A 26 11.98 43.79 -10.41
CA LEU A 26 10.95 42.91 -9.84
C LEU A 26 11.60 41.55 -9.55
N ALA A 27 11.93 41.31 -8.28
CA ALA A 27 12.24 39.96 -7.83
C ALA A 27 10.96 39.13 -7.95
N VAL A 28 10.85 38.35 -9.02
CA VAL A 28 9.86 37.29 -9.13
C VAL A 28 10.25 36.23 -8.11
N THR A 29 9.67 36.28 -6.92
CA THR A 29 9.72 35.15 -6.00
C THR A 29 9.06 33.97 -6.71
N PRO A 30 9.76 32.83 -6.91
CA PRO A 30 9.11 31.66 -7.46
C PRO A 30 7.95 31.31 -6.54
N THR A 31 6.73 31.32 -7.07
CA THR A 31 5.57 30.75 -6.39
C THR A 31 5.95 29.32 -6.03
N ALA A 32 6.00 29.01 -4.73
CA ALA A 32 6.21 27.65 -4.26
C ALA A 32 5.28 26.72 -5.04
N ALA A 33 5.82 25.64 -5.60
CA ALA A 33 5.02 24.66 -6.32
C ALA A 33 3.84 24.26 -5.43
N GLN A 34 2.63 24.35 -5.98
CA GLN A 34 1.42 24.08 -5.22
C GLN A 34 1.47 22.62 -4.77
N ALA A 35 1.38 22.43 -3.45
CA ALA A 35 1.43 21.12 -2.82
C ALA A 35 0.42 20.17 -3.46
N VAL A 36 0.84 18.93 -3.72
CA VAL A 36 -0.10 17.85 -4.04
C VAL A 36 -0.88 17.53 -2.78
N VAL A 37 -2.05 18.15 -2.65
CA VAL A 37 -3.02 17.77 -1.62
C VAL A 37 -3.99 16.80 -2.26
N LEU A 38 -3.74 15.51 -2.05
CA LEU A 38 -4.70 14.51 -2.48
C LEU A 38 -5.97 14.61 -1.61
N PRO A 39 -7.16 14.42 -2.19
CA PRO A 39 -8.44 14.40 -1.48
C PRO A 39 -8.39 13.59 -0.18
N ASN A 40 -9.08 14.06 0.86
CA ASN A 40 -9.23 13.37 2.15
C ASN A 40 -7.89 13.01 2.85
N ASN A 41 -6.81 13.77 2.60
CA ASN A 41 -5.46 13.49 3.10
C ASN A 41 -4.95 12.09 2.68
N PHE A 42 -5.34 11.62 1.49
CA PHE A 42 -4.89 10.36 0.93
C PHE A 42 -3.37 10.38 0.71
N LYS A 43 -2.70 9.28 1.04
CA LYS A 43 -1.23 9.18 0.94
C LYS A 43 -0.85 8.49 -0.35
N SER A 44 0.16 9.04 -1.04
CA SER A 44 0.83 8.41 -2.16
C SER A 44 2.31 8.34 -1.78
N VAL A 45 2.74 7.16 -1.32
CA VAL A 45 4.07 6.91 -0.74
C VAL A 45 4.90 6.14 -1.76
N GLY A 46 6.13 6.57 -2.03
CA GLY A 46 7.08 5.82 -2.86
C GLY A 46 8.37 5.52 -2.14
N TYR A 47 8.92 4.32 -2.35
CA TYR A 47 10.28 4.01 -1.92
C TYR A 47 11.27 4.39 -3.01
N MET A 48 12.35 5.08 -2.62
CA MET A 48 13.47 5.42 -3.49
C MET A 48 14.72 4.68 -2.98
N PRO A 49 15.22 3.65 -3.70
CA PRO A 49 16.41 2.93 -3.28
C PRO A 49 17.68 3.77 -3.38
N SER A 50 18.68 3.49 -2.54
CA SER A 50 19.96 4.19 -2.49
C SER A 50 20.88 3.79 -3.65
N TRP A 51 20.78 2.53 -4.07
CA TRP A 51 21.66 1.87 -5.04
C TRP A 51 21.33 2.18 -6.51
N THR A 52 20.12 2.64 -6.84
CA THR A 52 19.71 2.88 -8.24
C THR A 52 18.70 4.00 -8.41
N GLY A 53 18.61 4.57 -9.62
CA GLY A 53 17.61 5.58 -9.99
C GLY A 53 18.05 7.04 -9.79
N ASN A 54 17.41 7.93 -10.54
CA ASN A 54 17.69 9.36 -10.57
C ASN A 54 16.58 10.14 -9.84
N VAL A 55 16.94 10.96 -8.86
CA VAL A 55 15.97 11.77 -8.10
C VAL A 55 15.26 12.81 -8.97
N ASN A 56 15.82 13.19 -10.11
CA ASN A 56 15.20 14.14 -11.05
C ASN A 56 14.10 13.51 -11.90
N SER A 57 14.03 12.18 -12.02
CA SER A 57 12.97 11.49 -12.77
C SER A 57 11.73 11.20 -11.91
N VAL A 58 11.76 11.54 -10.62
CA VAL A 58 10.64 11.32 -9.70
C VAL A 58 9.47 12.22 -10.08
N GLN A 59 8.28 11.64 -10.14
CA GLN A 59 7.03 12.34 -10.42
C GLN A 59 6.50 13.01 -9.14
N TYR A 60 7.24 13.99 -8.59
CA TYR A 60 6.94 14.59 -7.28
C TYR A 60 5.50 15.11 -7.16
N HIS A 61 4.95 15.69 -8.23
CA HIS A 61 3.58 16.19 -8.28
C HIS A 61 2.48 15.09 -8.21
N LYS A 62 2.85 13.83 -7.99
CA LYS A 62 1.94 12.68 -7.80
C LYS A 62 2.15 11.95 -6.47
N LEU A 63 3.12 12.39 -5.68
CA LEU A 63 3.51 11.77 -4.41
C LEU A 63 3.25 12.74 -3.27
N THR A 64 2.98 12.19 -2.08
CA THR A 64 2.92 12.96 -0.84
C THR A 64 4.10 12.65 0.07
N HIS A 65 4.64 11.43 -0.02
CA HIS A 65 5.79 10.98 0.78
C HIS A 65 6.76 10.16 -0.07
N ILE A 66 8.05 10.25 0.26
CA ILE A 66 9.09 9.39 -0.26
C ILE A 66 9.92 8.84 0.91
N ASN A 67 10.07 7.53 0.95
CA ASN A 67 10.96 6.83 1.88
C ASN A 67 12.27 6.51 1.16
N TYR A 68 13.39 7.07 1.60
CA TYR A 68 14.70 6.75 1.03
C TYR A 68 15.22 5.44 1.67
N ALA A 69 15.35 4.40 0.86
CA ALA A 69 15.71 3.05 1.28
C ALA A 69 17.17 2.76 0.91
N PHE A 70 18.06 2.34 1.79
CA PHE A 70 17.90 2.20 3.24
C PHE A 70 19.15 2.72 3.96
N VAL A 71 19.01 2.94 5.27
CA VAL A 71 20.14 2.90 6.20
C VAL A 71 19.95 1.70 7.13
N LEU A 72 21.04 1.00 7.46
CA LEU A 72 20.98 -0.19 8.32
C LEU A 72 21.42 0.15 9.76
N PRO A 73 20.81 -0.46 10.78
CA PRO A 73 21.29 -0.34 12.16
C PRO A 73 22.53 -1.20 12.41
N ASN A 74 23.26 -0.88 13.48
CA ASN A 74 24.20 -1.78 14.15
C ASN A 74 23.57 -2.28 15.46
N SER A 75 24.02 -3.45 15.94
CA SER A 75 23.52 -4.06 17.18
C SER A 75 23.73 -3.21 18.45
N ASN A 76 24.68 -2.28 18.43
CA ASN A 76 24.93 -1.33 19.53
C ASN A 76 23.98 -0.11 19.51
N GLY A 77 23.05 -0.05 18.56
CA GLY A 77 22.12 1.05 18.38
C GLY A 77 22.66 2.22 17.56
N THR A 78 23.85 2.18 16.96
CA THR A 78 24.22 3.22 15.99
C THR A 78 23.66 2.91 14.59
N LEU A 79 23.67 3.90 13.70
CA LEU A 79 23.36 3.68 12.28
C LEU A 79 24.65 3.47 11.47
N ARG A 80 24.59 2.61 10.46
CA ARG A 80 25.62 2.49 9.43
C ARG A 80 25.63 3.76 8.57
N ALA A 81 26.72 3.97 7.84
CA ALA A 81 26.77 5.03 6.84
C ALA A 81 25.68 4.80 5.78
N VAL A 82 24.92 5.85 5.46
CA VAL A 82 23.90 5.78 4.41
C VAL A 82 24.59 5.67 3.05
N GLU A 83 24.07 4.78 2.22
CA GLU A 83 24.53 4.68 0.85
C GLU A 83 24.05 5.89 0.04
N ASN A 84 24.96 6.45 -0.76
CA ASN A 84 24.72 7.56 -1.68
C ASN A 84 24.13 8.82 -0.97
N PRO A 85 24.86 9.42 -0.01
CA PRO A 85 24.37 10.55 0.79
C PRO A 85 24.08 11.81 -0.04
N SER A 86 24.76 12.00 -1.17
CA SER A 86 24.49 13.11 -2.10
C SER A 86 23.13 12.95 -2.79
N LYS A 87 22.75 11.72 -3.14
CA LYS A 87 21.43 11.41 -3.67
C LYS A 87 20.34 11.66 -2.63
N LEU A 88 20.52 11.22 -1.39
CA LEU A 88 19.60 11.54 -0.28
C LEU A 88 19.41 13.05 -0.13
N SER A 89 20.50 13.81 -0.07
CA SER A 89 20.46 15.27 0.08
C SER A 89 19.74 15.96 -1.10
N SER A 90 19.94 15.45 -2.31
CA SER A 90 19.25 15.92 -3.51
C SER A 90 17.76 15.60 -3.48
N LEU A 91 17.39 14.39 -3.03
CA LEU A 91 15.99 13.98 -2.86
C LEU A 91 15.27 14.85 -1.83
N VAL A 92 15.89 15.12 -0.67
CA VAL A 92 15.31 16.01 0.35
C VAL A 92 15.09 17.42 -0.22
N SER A 93 16.06 17.94 -0.97
CA SER A 93 15.98 19.27 -1.58
C SER A 93 14.83 19.35 -2.60
N LEU A 94 14.74 18.38 -3.50
CA LEU A 94 13.67 18.30 -4.51
C LEU A 94 12.31 18.00 -3.88
N GLY A 95 12.25 17.14 -2.88
CA GLY A 95 11.04 16.86 -2.11
C GLY A 95 10.50 18.12 -1.47
N ARG A 96 11.34 18.88 -0.74
CA ARG A 96 10.96 20.18 -0.16
C ARG A 96 10.48 21.17 -1.22
N ALA A 97 11.18 21.28 -2.35
CA ALA A 97 10.79 22.17 -3.45
C ALA A 97 9.42 21.84 -4.06
N ASN A 98 8.98 20.58 -3.95
CA ASN A 98 7.70 20.09 -4.47
C ASN A 98 6.68 19.77 -3.36
N ASN A 99 6.97 20.16 -2.11
CA ASN A 99 6.15 19.84 -0.93
C ASN A 99 5.83 18.34 -0.76
N VAL A 100 6.82 17.49 -1.02
CA VAL A 100 6.79 16.04 -0.77
C VAL A 100 7.64 15.75 0.47
N LYS A 101 7.07 15.00 1.41
CA LYS A 101 7.75 14.62 2.66
C LYS A 101 8.79 13.56 2.39
N VAL A 102 10.02 13.74 2.87
CA VAL A 102 11.10 12.76 2.69
C VAL A 102 11.51 12.18 4.04
N SER A 103 11.35 10.87 4.20
CA SER A 103 11.77 10.11 5.37
C SER A 103 12.93 9.18 5.02
N ILE A 104 13.76 8.84 6.02
CA ILE A 104 14.73 7.75 5.89
C ILE A 104 14.05 6.42 6.27
N ALA A 105 14.15 5.41 5.41
CA ALA A 105 13.77 4.04 5.76
C ALA A 105 14.97 3.32 6.40
N ILE A 106 14.74 2.73 7.58
CA ILE A 106 15.78 2.05 8.36
C ILE A 106 15.49 0.55 8.37
N GLY A 107 16.40 -0.25 7.83
CA GLY A 107 16.25 -1.70 7.71
C GLY A 107 16.10 -2.17 6.27
N GLY A 108 14.96 -2.77 5.96
CA GLY A 108 14.67 -3.55 4.76
C GLY A 108 15.05 -5.02 4.91
N TRP A 109 14.65 -5.85 3.95
CA TRP A 109 14.83 -7.31 3.97
C TRP A 109 16.22 -7.81 4.40
N ASN A 110 17.31 -7.17 3.94
CA ASN A 110 18.70 -7.49 4.33
C ASN A 110 19.03 -9.01 4.33
N ASP A 111 18.65 -9.72 3.26
CA ASP A 111 18.78 -11.19 3.14
C ASP A 111 18.10 -12.00 4.27
N GLY A 112 17.10 -11.41 4.92
CA GLY A 112 16.40 -11.97 6.07
C GLY A 112 17.15 -11.82 7.39
N ASP A 113 18.27 -11.10 7.42
CA ASP A 113 19.04 -10.85 8.64
C ASP A 113 18.55 -9.58 9.35
N ASP A 114 17.79 -9.77 10.42
CA ASP A 114 17.33 -8.73 11.33
C ASP A 114 18.01 -8.79 12.70
N SER A 115 19.10 -9.55 12.83
CA SER A 115 19.79 -9.79 14.11
C SER A 115 20.28 -8.50 14.79
N ALA A 116 20.63 -7.49 14.00
CA ALA A 116 21.00 -6.17 14.51
C ALA A 116 19.80 -5.48 15.20
N PHE A 117 18.60 -5.58 14.63
CA PHE A 117 17.40 -5.05 15.26
C PHE A 117 17.05 -5.81 16.53
N GLU A 118 17.10 -7.14 16.50
CA GLU A 118 16.85 -7.97 17.70
C GLU A 118 17.78 -7.57 18.85
N ALA A 119 19.08 -7.51 18.58
CA ALA A 119 20.09 -7.17 19.58
C ALA A 119 19.92 -5.74 20.14
N LEU A 120 19.74 -4.73 19.26
CA LEU A 120 19.62 -3.35 19.72
C LEU A 120 18.31 -3.10 20.45
N ALA A 121 17.22 -3.76 20.04
CA ALA A 121 15.90 -3.54 20.60
C ALA A 121 15.74 -4.22 21.96
N ALA A 122 16.45 -5.32 22.22
CA ALA A 122 16.40 -6.04 23.49
C ALA A 122 16.95 -5.24 24.69
N ASN A 123 17.88 -4.30 24.47
CA ASN A 123 18.54 -3.57 25.55
C ASN A 123 18.12 -2.09 25.62
N ALA A 124 17.75 -1.60 26.81
CA ALA A 124 17.25 -0.24 27.00
C ALA A 124 18.29 0.85 26.66
N GLY A 125 19.57 0.59 26.93
CA GLY A 125 20.67 1.49 26.59
C GLY A 125 20.87 1.60 25.08
N THR A 126 20.93 0.47 24.38
CA THR A 126 21.07 0.47 22.91
C THR A 126 19.84 1.02 22.20
N ARG A 127 18.63 0.82 22.73
CA ARG A 127 17.42 1.53 22.23
C ARG A 127 17.58 3.05 22.34
N THR A 128 18.09 3.54 23.46
CA THR A 128 18.36 4.97 23.66
C THR A 128 19.41 5.48 22.68
N THR A 129 20.51 4.74 22.50
CA THR A 129 21.54 5.05 21.49
C THR A 129 20.95 5.11 20.07
N PHE A 130 20.05 4.19 19.75
CA PHE A 130 19.35 4.14 18.47
C PHE A 130 18.47 5.35 18.24
N VAL A 131 17.59 5.67 19.19
CA VAL A 131 16.73 6.84 19.10
C VAL A 131 17.54 8.12 18.90
N ASN A 132 18.65 8.29 19.65
CA ASN A 132 19.53 9.44 19.49
C ASN A 132 20.22 9.46 18.12
N SER A 133 20.71 8.31 17.64
CA SER A 133 21.34 8.19 16.32
C SER A 133 20.37 8.54 15.20
N VAL A 134 19.12 8.07 15.31
CA VAL A 134 18.05 8.35 14.35
C VAL A 134 17.67 9.83 14.35
N VAL A 135 17.46 10.44 15.52
CA VAL A 135 17.16 11.88 15.62
C VAL A 135 18.29 12.73 15.03
N ASN A 136 19.54 12.38 15.33
CA ASN A 136 20.70 13.07 14.76
C ASN A 136 20.74 12.93 13.24
N PHE A 137 20.48 11.75 12.70
CA PHE A 137 20.44 11.51 11.26
C PHE A 137 19.32 12.31 10.58
N VAL A 138 18.11 12.32 11.16
CA VAL A 138 16.96 13.12 10.69
C VAL A 138 17.32 14.61 10.63
N ASN A 139 17.98 15.12 11.67
CA ASN A 139 18.39 16.52 11.74
C ASN A 139 19.53 16.84 10.78
N GLN A 140 20.52 15.95 10.65
CA GLN A 140 21.66 16.10 9.74
C GLN A 140 21.22 16.27 8.29
N TYR A 141 20.27 15.44 7.82
CA TYR A 141 19.79 15.47 6.44
C TYR A 141 18.53 16.32 6.25
N GLY A 142 18.01 16.94 7.31
CA GLY A 142 16.80 17.77 7.25
C GLY A 142 15.57 17.00 6.79
N LEU A 143 15.44 15.74 7.21
CA LEU A 143 14.36 14.82 6.85
C LEU A 143 13.05 15.18 7.55
N ASP A 144 11.93 14.80 6.95
CA ASP A 144 10.58 14.98 7.52
C ASP A 144 10.19 13.87 8.50
N GLY A 145 10.90 12.73 8.50
CA GLY A 145 10.61 11.63 9.40
C GLY A 145 11.46 10.38 9.19
N VAL A 146 10.97 9.29 9.75
CA VAL A 146 11.59 7.97 9.76
C VAL A 146 10.54 6.93 9.42
N ASP A 147 10.93 5.97 8.59
CA ASP A 147 10.17 4.75 8.31
C ASP A 147 10.95 3.55 8.88
N MET A 148 10.36 2.84 9.83
CA MET A 148 10.98 1.63 10.39
C MET A 148 10.60 0.42 9.54
N ASP A 149 11.57 -0.22 8.91
CA ASP A 149 11.38 -1.38 8.05
C ASP A 149 12.14 -2.59 8.64
N TRP A 150 11.69 -3.05 9.80
CA TRP A 150 12.21 -4.26 10.44
C TRP A 150 11.41 -5.46 9.94
N GLU A 151 12.07 -6.31 9.17
CA GLU A 151 11.51 -7.52 8.56
C GLU A 151 12.10 -8.82 9.18
N TYR A 152 11.51 -9.42 10.22
CA TYR A 152 10.35 -8.97 10.98
C TYR A 152 10.48 -9.31 12.47
N PRO A 153 9.99 -8.45 13.37
CA PRO A 153 9.93 -8.81 14.77
C PRO A 153 9.05 -10.05 14.97
N ASP A 154 9.53 -11.01 15.75
CA ASP A 154 8.75 -12.19 16.13
C ASP A 154 7.70 -11.87 17.21
N PRO A 155 6.52 -12.53 17.20
CA PRO A 155 5.63 -12.57 18.36
C PRO A 155 6.38 -12.97 19.65
N GLY A 156 6.11 -12.25 20.75
CA GLY A 156 6.75 -12.50 22.04
C GLY A 156 7.74 -11.40 22.44
N ALA A 157 8.99 -11.78 22.77
CA ALA A 157 9.98 -10.84 23.27
C ALA A 157 10.33 -9.75 22.24
N SER A 158 10.52 -10.14 20.98
CA SER A 158 10.81 -9.21 19.89
C SER A 158 9.68 -8.20 19.68
N ALA A 159 8.42 -8.64 19.66
CA ALA A 159 7.26 -7.75 19.61
C ALA A 159 7.22 -6.71 20.74
N ASN A 160 7.55 -7.12 21.98
CA ASN A 160 7.63 -6.20 23.12
C ASN A 160 8.77 -5.17 22.94
N ASN A 161 9.93 -5.63 22.46
CA ASN A 161 11.09 -4.79 22.20
C ASN A 161 10.80 -3.78 21.08
N PHE A 162 10.14 -4.22 19.99
CA PHE A 162 9.69 -3.36 18.91
C PHE A 162 8.73 -2.29 19.41
N SER A 163 7.72 -2.66 20.21
CA SER A 163 6.78 -1.69 20.79
C SER A 163 7.47 -0.64 21.68
N LEU A 164 8.43 -1.05 22.52
CA LEU A 164 9.23 -0.13 23.33
C LEU A 164 10.08 0.81 22.48
N LEU A 165 10.73 0.28 21.44
CA LEU A 165 11.52 1.07 20.50
C LEU A 165 10.67 2.11 19.77
N MET A 166 9.52 1.69 19.22
CA MET A 166 8.59 2.57 18.51
C MET A 166 8.01 3.67 19.43
N SER A 167 7.73 3.34 20.70
CA SER A 167 7.30 4.32 21.70
C SER A 167 8.38 5.39 21.94
N GLN A 168 9.64 4.97 22.12
CA GLN A 168 10.76 5.90 22.33
C GLN A 168 11.03 6.78 21.10
N LEU A 169 11.01 6.20 19.90
CA LEU A 169 11.12 6.96 18.64
C LEU A 169 10.01 8.00 18.52
N SER A 170 8.75 7.59 18.77
CA SER A 170 7.59 8.50 18.72
C SER A 170 7.75 9.67 19.69
N ASN A 171 8.17 9.40 20.94
CA ASN A 171 8.37 10.44 21.95
C ASN A 171 9.51 11.41 21.59
N ALA A 172 10.53 10.96 20.87
CA ALA A 172 11.63 11.80 20.44
C ALA A 172 11.32 12.60 19.15
N LEU A 173 10.58 12.01 18.21
CA LEU A 173 10.31 12.58 16.88
C LEU A 173 9.12 13.55 16.88
N ARG A 174 8.03 13.22 17.59
CA ARG A 174 6.79 14.04 17.57
C ARG A 174 6.96 15.48 18.04
N PRO A 175 7.69 15.77 19.15
CA PRO A 175 7.92 17.16 19.57
C PRO A 175 8.69 17.99 18.54
N GLN A 176 9.44 17.34 17.64
CA GLN A 176 10.18 17.96 16.54
C GLN A 176 9.33 18.07 15.26
N GLY A 177 8.05 17.68 15.30
CA GLY A 177 7.15 17.65 14.14
C GLY A 177 7.56 16.63 13.07
N LYS A 178 8.32 15.59 13.45
CA LYS A 178 8.80 14.55 12.54
C LYS A 178 7.86 13.36 12.51
N LEU A 179 7.70 12.78 11.32
CA LEU A 179 6.88 11.59 11.10
C LEU A 179 7.59 10.33 11.62
N LEU A 180 6.80 9.39 12.11
CA LEU A 180 7.22 8.01 12.36
C LEU A 180 6.25 7.05 11.65
N THR A 181 6.75 6.31 10.69
CA THR A 181 6.01 5.27 9.97
C THR A 181 6.71 3.93 10.12
N ALA A 182 6.06 2.86 9.67
CA ALA A 182 6.70 1.56 9.57
C ALA A 182 6.17 0.78 8.36
N ALA A 183 7.06 0.07 7.68
CA ALA A 183 6.70 -1.00 6.77
C ALA A 183 6.43 -2.28 7.56
N VAL A 184 5.33 -2.97 7.23
CA VAL A 184 4.88 -4.15 7.96
C VAL A 184 4.41 -5.25 7.02
N VAL A 185 4.57 -6.50 7.47
CA VAL A 185 4.15 -7.70 6.73
C VAL A 185 2.67 -7.66 6.34
N ALA A 186 2.32 -8.28 5.20
CA ALA A 186 0.94 -8.38 4.74
C ALA A 186 0.03 -9.18 5.70
N GLU A 187 0.47 -10.38 6.10
CA GLU A 187 -0.30 -11.33 6.91
C GLU A 187 0.62 -12.37 7.58
N GLY A 188 0.03 -13.34 8.28
CA GLY A 188 0.76 -14.47 8.85
C GLY A 188 1.36 -14.23 10.23
N TYR A 189 2.29 -15.11 10.63
CA TYR A 189 2.88 -15.19 11.97
C TYR A 189 3.52 -13.87 12.42
N TYR A 190 4.36 -13.27 11.57
CA TYR A 190 5.06 -12.02 11.86
C TYR A 190 4.14 -10.80 12.05
N ARG A 191 2.87 -10.88 11.61
CA ARG A 191 1.91 -9.79 11.83
C ARG A 191 1.69 -9.53 13.32
N ASP A 192 1.70 -10.58 14.12
CA ASP A 192 1.55 -10.49 15.57
C ASP A 192 2.84 -10.06 16.29
N GLY A 193 3.95 -9.97 15.55
CA GLY A 193 5.18 -9.31 15.94
C GLY A 193 5.07 -7.78 16.08
N VAL A 194 4.00 -7.19 15.58
CA VAL A 194 3.70 -5.75 15.75
C VAL A 194 2.52 -5.60 16.70
N PRO A 195 2.73 -5.24 17.97
CA PRO A 195 1.63 -5.04 18.92
C PRO A 195 0.75 -3.84 18.54
N THR A 196 -0.55 -3.91 18.87
CA THR A 196 -1.53 -2.84 18.56
C THR A 196 -1.20 -1.50 19.23
N ALA A 197 -0.42 -1.50 20.32
CA ALA A 197 0.12 -0.28 20.93
C ALA A 197 0.92 0.58 19.93
N VAL A 198 1.60 -0.04 18.95
CA VAL A 198 2.36 0.65 17.90
C VAL A 198 1.46 1.56 17.06
N PHE A 199 0.17 1.24 16.92
CA PHE A 199 -0.77 2.06 16.14
C PHE A 199 -0.94 3.47 16.73
N ASN A 200 -0.65 3.64 18.03
CA ASN A 200 -0.66 4.92 18.72
C ASN A 200 0.65 5.70 18.57
N TYR A 201 1.74 5.07 18.11
CA TYR A 201 3.07 5.66 17.98
C TYR A 201 3.36 6.11 16.54
N VAL A 202 2.84 5.39 15.56
CA VAL A 202 3.05 5.72 14.14
C VAL A 202 2.01 6.72 13.60
N ASP A 203 2.40 7.48 12.59
CA ASP A 203 1.51 8.27 11.76
C ASP A 203 0.68 7.38 10.83
N PHE A 204 1.31 6.37 10.23
CA PHE A 204 0.67 5.32 9.43
C PHE A 204 1.59 4.10 9.25
N LEU A 205 1.00 2.98 8.82
CA LEU A 205 1.71 1.75 8.44
C LEU A 205 1.66 1.55 6.93
N ASN A 206 2.82 1.30 6.33
CA ASN A 206 2.97 0.85 4.95
C ASN A 206 2.86 -0.68 4.92
N ILE A 207 1.70 -1.21 4.52
CA ILE A 207 1.44 -2.65 4.52
C ILE A 207 1.99 -3.24 3.23
N MET A 208 3.02 -4.08 3.34
CA MET A 208 3.73 -4.70 2.21
C MET A 208 2.91 -5.81 1.59
N ALA A 209 1.79 -5.43 0.96
CA ALA A 209 0.82 -6.31 0.33
C ALA A 209 1.30 -6.84 -1.04
N TYR A 210 2.54 -7.35 -1.05
CA TYR A 210 3.24 -8.05 -2.11
C TYR A 210 4.11 -9.17 -1.51
N ASP A 211 4.79 -9.93 -2.36
CA ASP A 211 5.57 -11.13 -1.98
C ASP A 211 4.75 -12.29 -1.38
N GLY A 212 3.43 -12.21 -1.52
CA GLY A 212 2.46 -13.27 -1.27
C GLY A 212 1.31 -13.23 -2.27
N GLY A 213 0.15 -13.78 -1.93
CA GLY A 213 -1.05 -13.68 -2.78
C GLY A 213 -1.15 -14.50 -4.06
N SER A 214 -0.34 -15.55 -4.34
CA SER A 214 -0.29 -16.30 -5.63
C SER A 214 -1.48 -16.07 -6.60
N PRO A 215 -1.25 -15.38 -7.74
CA PRO A 215 0.02 -14.77 -8.13
C PRO A 215 0.44 -13.61 -7.23
N HIS A 216 1.75 -13.35 -7.14
CA HIS A 216 2.33 -12.29 -6.32
C HIS A 216 1.50 -10.99 -6.34
N ALA A 217 1.02 -10.56 -5.16
CA ALA A 217 0.20 -9.36 -4.96
C ALA A 217 -1.14 -9.34 -5.72
N ASN A 218 -1.89 -10.44 -5.76
CA ASN A 218 -3.25 -10.41 -6.30
C ASN A 218 -4.16 -9.41 -5.54
N TYR A 219 -5.21 -8.92 -6.20
CA TYR A 219 -6.11 -7.91 -5.62
C TYR A 219 -6.74 -8.31 -4.28
N ASP A 220 -7.38 -9.48 -4.20
CA ASP A 220 -8.15 -9.87 -3.02
C ASP A 220 -7.24 -10.10 -1.83
N TRP A 221 -6.11 -10.75 -2.06
CA TRP A 221 -5.10 -10.96 -1.04
C TRP A 221 -4.59 -9.62 -0.52
N SER A 222 -4.27 -8.67 -1.41
CA SER A 222 -3.78 -7.35 -1.00
C SER A 222 -4.80 -6.55 -0.18
N ILE A 223 -6.09 -6.54 -0.56
CA ILE A 223 -7.11 -5.84 0.26
C ILE A 223 -7.36 -6.56 1.58
N ASN A 224 -7.25 -7.89 1.60
CA ASN A 224 -7.41 -8.70 2.81
C ASN A 224 -6.26 -8.51 3.80
N ALA A 225 -5.03 -8.31 3.32
CA ALA A 225 -3.90 -7.91 4.15
C ALA A 225 -4.23 -6.62 4.92
N VAL A 226 -4.70 -5.59 4.21
CA VAL A 226 -5.08 -4.31 4.82
C VAL A 226 -6.28 -4.45 5.77
N ASN A 227 -7.31 -5.20 5.37
CA ASN A 227 -8.44 -5.50 6.25
C ASN A 227 -8.01 -6.28 7.50
N GLY A 228 -7.03 -7.17 7.40
CA GLY A 228 -6.46 -7.90 8.52
C GLY A 228 -5.82 -6.97 9.55
N TRP A 229 -5.07 -5.96 9.11
CA TRP A 229 -4.53 -4.93 10.01
C TRP A 229 -5.62 -4.06 10.65
N LYS A 230 -6.62 -3.65 9.88
CA LYS A 230 -7.77 -2.89 10.42
C LYS A 230 -8.58 -3.69 11.43
N ALA A 231 -8.75 -4.99 11.21
CA ALA A 231 -9.42 -5.89 12.15
C ALA A 231 -8.70 -6.02 13.50
N ARG A 232 -7.38 -5.75 13.54
CA ARG A 232 -6.59 -5.63 14.78
C ARG A 232 -6.74 -4.26 15.46
N GLY A 233 -7.50 -3.32 14.87
CA GLY A 233 -7.75 -1.99 15.40
C GLY A 233 -6.93 -0.86 14.76
N LEU A 234 -6.20 -1.10 13.67
CA LEU A 234 -5.53 -0.04 12.92
C LEU A 234 -6.57 0.89 12.29
N PRO A 235 -6.57 2.22 12.56
CA PRO A 235 -7.50 3.13 11.90
C PRO A 235 -7.30 3.13 10.38
N ALA A 236 -8.40 3.19 9.62
CA ALA A 236 -8.34 3.18 8.15
C ALA A 236 -7.42 4.28 7.61
N SER A 237 -7.45 5.49 8.20
CA SER A 237 -6.60 6.62 7.82
C SER A 237 -5.09 6.38 8.00
N LYS A 238 -4.72 5.38 8.80
CA LYS A 238 -3.34 4.95 9.06
C LYS A 238 -2.93 3.69 8.29
N ALA A 239 -3.83 3.07 7.54
CA ALA A 239 -3.51 1.88 6.75
C ALA A 239 -3.14 2.30 5.32
N VAL A 240 -1.91 2.05 4.88
CA VAL A 240 -1.45 2.37 3.51
C VAL A 240 -1.17 1.09 2.75
N LEU A 241 -1.83 0.92 1.61
CA LEU A 241 -1.79 -0.32 0.80
C LEU A 241 -0.55 -0.33 -0.11
N GLY A 242 0.39 -1.25 0.13
CA GLY A 242 1.55 -1.48 -0.72
C GLY A 242 1.22 -2.17 -2.04
N VAL A 243 1.89 -1.75 -3.12
CA VAL A 243 1.84 -2.38 -4.44
C VAL A 243 3.26 -2.58 -5.01
N PRO A 244 3.53 -3.73 -5.66
CA PRO A 244 4.84 -4.00 -6.25
C PRO A 244 4.92 -3.43 -7.66
N PHE A 245 6.05 -2.83 -7.99
CA PHE A 245 6.40 -2.41 -9.36
C PHE A 245 7.36 -3.41 -10.01
N TYR A 246 7.27 -4.69 -9.64
CA TYR A 246 8.06 -5.79 -10.17
C TYR A 246 7.22 -7.07 -10.25
N SER A 247 7.77 -8.09 -10.91
CA SER A 247 7.16 -9.41 -11.00
C SER A 247 7.78 -10.45 -10.07
N ARG A 248 7.03 -11.50 -9.79
CA ARG A 248 7.56 -12.80 -9.33
C ARG A 248 7.30 -13.88 -10.39
N PRO A 249 8.12 -14.94 -10.44
CA PRO A 249 9.28 -15.21 -9.56
C PRO A 249 10.59 -14.56 -10.04
N GLY A 250 10.63 -14.00 -11.25
CA GLY A 250 11.88 -13.55 -11.89
C GLY A 250 12.35 -12.14 -11.53
N TYR A 251 11.60 -11.38 -10.72
CA TYR A 251 11.96 -10.02 -10.31
C TYR A 251 12.20 -9.05 -11.47
N TYR A 252 11.49 -9.22 -12.59
CA TYR A 252 11.53 -8.23 -13.66
C TYR A 252 10.82 -6.96 -13.18
N THR A 253 11.44 -5.81 -13.40
CA THR A 253 10.80 -4.53 -13.09
C THR A 253 9.61 -4.31 -14.02
N TYR A 254 8.61 -3.58 -13.55
CA TYR A 254 7.43 -3.25 -14.36
C TYR A 254 7.85 -2.53 -15.65
N THR A 255 8.81 -1.61 -15.57
CA THR A 255 9.38 -0.93 -16.73
C THR A 255 10.07 -1.87 -17.72
N GLN A 256 10.78 -2.91 -17.26
CA GLN A 256 11.33 -3.94 -18.15
C GLN A 256 10.22 -4.70 -18.88
N LEU A 257 9.17 -5.11 -18.16
CA LEU A 257 8.07 -5.89 -18.74
C LEU A 257 7.27 -5.07 -19.76
N VAL A 258 6.98 -3.81 -19.47
CA VAL A 258 6.34 -2.89 -20.43
C VAL A 258 7.25 -2.61 -21.63
N GLY A 259 8.57 -2.51 -21.40
CA GLY A 259 9.56 -2.36 -22.47
C GLY A 259 9.63 -3.56 -23.42
N MET A 260 9.29 -4.77 -22.96
CA MET A 260 9.22 -5.98 -23.80
C MET A 260 7.96 -6.00 -24.68
N ASP A 261 6.81 -5.60 -24.14
CA ASP A 261 5.53 -5.47 -24.86
C ASP A 261 4.68 -4.41 -24.16
N PRO A 262 4.36 -3.27 -24.81
CA PRO A 262 3.54 -2.22 -24.21
C PRO A 262 2.17 -2.70 -23.69
N ALA A 263 1.62 -3.79 -24.24
CA ALA A 263 0.37 -4.38 -23.76
C ALA A 263 0.49 -4.96 -22.34
N ASN A 264 1.71 -5.30 -21.89
CA ASN A 264 1.98 -5.72 -20.52
C ASN A 264 1.58 -4.67 -19.50
N ALA A 265 1.52 -3.38 -19.87
CA ALA A 265 1.06 -2.34 -18.97
C ALA A 265 -0.37 -2.59 -18.45
N ASN A 266 -1.19 -3.34 -19.19
CA ASN A 266 -2.58 -3.67 -18.86
C ASN A 266 -2.81 -5.13 -18.46
N ARG A 267 -1.74 -5.87 -18.13
CA ARG A 267 -1.81 -7.28 -17.69
C ARG A 267 -1.27 -7.40 -16.27
N ASP A 268 -1.67 -8.47 -15.57
CA ASP A 268 -1.10 -8.84 -14.26
C ASP A 268 -0.11 -10.00 -14.37
N CYS A 269 -0.01 -10.65 -15.53
CA CYS A 269 1.01 -11.66 -15.81
C CYS A 269 1.42 -11.62 -17.29
N THR A 270 2.66 -12.01 -17.55
CA THR A 270 3.18 -12.28 -18.90
C THR A 270 4.16 -13.46 -18.86
N THR A 271 4.60 -13.97 -20.01
CA THR A 271 5.58 -15.07 -20.07
C THR A 271 6.92 -14.52 -20.54
N VAL A 272 7.98 -14.72 -19.75
CA VAL A 272 9.36 -14.36 -20.10
C VAL A 272 10.23 -15.60 -19.98
N GLY A 273 10.93 -15.97 -21.06
CA GLY A 273 11.79 -17.15 -21.08
C GLY A 273 11.06 -18.47 -20.77
N GLY A 274 9.78 -18.58 -21.14
CA GLY A 274 8.94 -19.76 -20.87
C GLY A 274 8.37 -19.84 -19.44
N ALA A 275 8.73 -18.93 -18.55
CA ALA A 275 8.18 -18.85 -17.19
C ALA A 275 7.15 -17.71 -17.07
N GLN A 276 6.06 -17.96 -16.36
CA GLN A 276 5.06 -16.93 -16.05
C GLN A 276 5.63 -15.95 -15.02
N GLN A 277 5.53 -14.66 -15.33
CA GLN A 277 5.93 -13.53 -14.51
C GLN A 277 4.69 -12.72 -14.15
N CYS A 278 4.33 -12.67 -12.88
CA CYS A 278 3.14 -11.97 -12.41
C CYS A 278 3.48 -10.76 -11.54
N TYR A 279 2.76 -9.67 -11.80
CA TYR A 279 2.93 -8.31 -11.29
C TYR A 279 1.55 -7.64 -11.23
N ASN A 280 1.46 -6.32 -11.07
CA ASN A 280 0.19 -5.59 -11.19
C ASN A 280 0.26 -4.58 -12.34
N GLY A 281 -0.63 -4.73 -13.32
CA GLY A 281 -0.82 -3.76 -14.38
C GLY A 281 -1.63 -2.53 -13.92
N VAL A 282 -1.73 -1.54 -14.80
CA VAL A 282 -2.50 -0.31 -14.59
C VAL A 282 -3.93 -0.61 -14.09
N PRO A 283 -4.72 -1.52 -14.69
CA PRO A 283 -6.09 -1.80 -14.23
C PRO A 283 -6.16 -2.25 -12.77
N THR A 284 -5.25 -3.14 -12.35
CA THR A 284 -5.23 -3.67 -10.98
C THR A 284 -4.76 -2.62 -9.99
N VAL A 285 -3.75 -1.81 -10.33
CA VAL A 285 -3.31 -0.69 -9.48
C VAL A 285 -4.42 0.35 -9.32
N LYS A 286 -5.16 0.69 -10.39
CA LYS A 286 -6.36 1.55 -10.28
C LYS A 286 -7.40 0.94 -9.35
N ARG A 287 -7.72 -0.35 -9.51
CA ARG A 287 -8.71 -1.04 -8.67
C ARG A 287 -8.32 -1.03 -7.19
N LYS A 288 -7.05 -1.35 -6.89
CA LYS A 288 -6.50 -1.27 -5.51
C LYS A 288 -6.59 0.14 -4.95
N THR A 289 -6.30 1.15 -5.76
CA THR A 289 -6.38 2.56 -5.37
C THR A 289 -7.81 2.99 -5.07
N GLN A 290 -8.78 2.63 -5.92
CA GLN A 290 -10.19 2.93 -5.66
C GLN A 290 -10.67 2.29 -4.36
N TRP A 291 -10.27 1.03 -4.11
CA TRP A 291 -10.58 0.36 -2.86
C TRP A 291 -9.98 1.11 -1.67
N ALA A 292 -8.70 1.49 -1.76
CA ALA A 292 -8.00 2.22 -0.71
C ALA A 292 -8.66 3.59 -0.44
N MET A 293 -9.11 4.32 -1.46
CA MET A 293 -9.82 5.60 -1.27
C MET A 293 -11.06 5.48 -0.39
N ALA A 294 -11.76 4.35 -0.45
CA ALA A 294 -12.95 4.10 0.35
C ALA A 294 -12.66 3.42 1.70
N ASN A 295 -11.51 2.76 1.86
CA ASN A 295 -11.28 1.79 2.94
C ASN A 295 -9.95 1.95 3.69
N ALA A 296 -9.07 2.84 3.25
CA ALA A 296 -7.70 2.98 3.73
C ALA A 296 -7.22 4.44 3.62
N GLY A 297 -5.99 4.71 4.05
CA GLY A 297 -5.41 6.04 4.16
C GLY A 297 -4.46 6.39 3.03
N GLY A 298 -4.15 5.46 2.13
CA GLY A 298 -3.24 5.70 1.01
C GLY A 298 -2.80 4.45 0.25
N MET A 299 -1.96 4.71 -0.75
CA MET A 299 -1.19 3.72 -1.50
C MET A 299 0.32 3.91 -1.25
N MET A 300 1.06 2.81 -1.24
CA MET A 300 2.52 2.77 -1.17
C MET A 300 3.05 1.95 -2.35
N ASN A 301 4.18 2.33 -2.95
CA ASN A 301 4.83 1.54 -3.99
C ASN A 301 6.25 1.11 -3.63
N TRP A 302 6.57 -0.13 -3.97
CA TRP A 302 7.92 -0.70 -3.98
C TRP A 302 8.29 -1.16 -5.40
N GLU A 303 9.16 -0.46 -6.14
CA GLU A 303 9.72 0.86 -5.82
C GLU A 303 9.80 1.79 -7.04
N LEU A 304 10.00 3.09 -6.80
CA LEU A 304 9.80 4.17 -7.76
C LEU A 304 10.59 4.04 -9.07
N THR A 305 11.78 3.44 -9.03
CA THR A 305 12.68 3.32 -10.18
C THR A 305 12.26 2.23 -11.15
N GLN A 306 11.31 1.38 -10.74
CA GLN A 306 10.77 0.28 -11.53
C GLN A 306 9.54 0.69 -12.33
N ASP A 307 9.01 1.90 -12.10
CA ASP A 307 7.87 2.43 -12.84
C ASP A 307 8.26 2.88 -14.26
N THR A 308 7.24 3.02 -15.11
CA THR A 308 7.34 3.72 -16.40
C THR A 308 6.94 5.19 -16.25
N GLY A 309 7.01 5.95 -17.34
CA GLY A 309 6.45 7.30 -17.45
C GLY A 309 5.11 7.33 -18.20
N GLY A 310 4.48 8.50 -18.26
CA GLY A 310 3.29 8.72 -19.10
C GLY A 310 2.09 7.84 -18.73
N SER A 311 1.35 7.39 -19.76
CA SER A 311 0.08 6.67 -19.59
C SER A 311 0.21 5.25 -19.02
N THR A 312 1.41 4.67 -19.03
CA THR A 312 1.67 3.34 -18.47
C THR A 312 2.17 3.40 -17.03
N SER A 313 2.48 4.58 -16.50
CA SER A 313 3.00 4.74 -15.14
C SER A 313 1.99 4.28 -14.09
N LEU A 314 2.44 3.43 -13.17
CA LEU A 314 1.66 2.98 -12.03
C LEU A 314 1.52 4.08 -10.97
N VAL A 315 2.51 4.97 -10.79
CA VAL A 315 2.36 6.19 -9.98
C VAL A 315 1.26 7.09 -10.55
N SER A 316 1.20 7.23 -11.88
CA SER A 316 0.13 7.97 -12.56
C SER A 316 -1.22 7.29 -12.39
N ALA A 317 -1.27 5.96 -12.49
CA ALA A 317 -2.48 5.20 -12.25
C ALA A 317 -3.06 5.44 -10.84
N ILE A 318 -2.21 5.51 -9.80
CA ILE A 318 -2.62 5.87 -8.44
C ILE A 318 -3.15 7.31 -8.41
N TYR A 319 -2.35 8.26 -8.87
CA TYR A 319 -2.69 9.69 -8.81
C TYR A 319 -3.99 10.02 -9.55
N ASP A 320 -4.11 9.60 -10.81
CA ASP A 320 -5.26 9.88 -11.66
C ASP A 320 -6.55 9.26 -11.10
N THR A 321 -6.45 8.09 -10.47
CA THR A 321 -7.60 7.45 -9.82
C THR A 321 -8.08 8.24 -8.62
N VAL A 322 -7.15 8.71 -7.78
CA VAL A 322 -7.48 9.52 -6.60
C VAL A 322 -8.08 10.86 -7.01
N MET A 323 -7.48 11.54 -7.98
CA MET A 323 -7.96 12.83 -8.47
C MET A 323 -9.27 12.71 -9.26
N GLY A 324 -9.51 11.58 -9.93
CA GLY A 324 -10.73 11.31 -10.67
C GLY A 324 -11.93 10.98 -9.78
N GLY A 325 -11.73 10.65 -8.50
CA GLY A 325 -12.82 10.45 -7.53
C GLY A 325 -13.72 9.23 -7.81
N THR A 326 -13.31 8.33 -8.70
CA THR A 326 -14.13 7.15 -9.04
C THR A 326 -14.20 6.20 -7.85
N PRO A 327 -15.39 5.92 -7.29
CA PRO A 327 -15.52 4.98 -6.19
C PRO A 327 -15.13 3.55 -6.63
N PRO A 328 -14.74 2.68 -5.69
CA PRO A 328 -14.42 1.29 -6.02
C PRO A 328 -15.61 0.58 -6.64
N PRO A 329 -15.37 -0.36 -7.58
CA PRO A 329 -16.38 -1.33 -7.97
C PRO A 329 -16.93 -2.00 -6.72
N THR A 330 -18.25 -2.20 -6.62
CA THR A 330 -18.96 -2.73 -5.43
C THR A 330 -18.70 -4.22 -5.16
N GLY A 331 -17.54 -4.73 -5.57
CA GLY A 331 -17.20 -6.14 -5.67
C GLY A 331 -17.18 -6.64 -7.11
N ARG A 332 -16.62 -7.84 -7.29
CA ARG A 332 -16.58 -8.55 -8.57
C ARG A 332 -17.52 -9.74 -8.49
N THR A 333 -18.38 -9.90 -9.49
CA THR A 333 -19.44 -10.91 -9.50
C THR A 333 -19.18 -11.96 -10.57
N GLY A 334 -19.23 -13.23 -10.18
CA GLY A 334 -19.14 -14.36 -11.10
C GLY A 334 -19.04 -15.67 -10.36
N GLN A 335 -18.53 -16.70 -11.04
CA GLN A 335 -18.34 -18.02 -10.44
C GLN A 335 -17.06 -18.10 -9.62
N ILE A 336 -17.14 -18.73 -8.44
CA ILE A 336 -15.98 -19.21 -7.69
C ILE A 336 -15.80 -20.67 -8.07
N THR A 337 -14.65 -21.01 -8.66
CA THR A 337 -14.35 -22.38 -9.10
C THR A 337 -13.28 -23.01 -8.22
N GLY A 338 -13.45 -24.28 -7.86
CA GLY A 338 -12.50 -25.05 -7.06
C GLY A 338 -12.07 -26.35 -7.75
N ILE A 339 -11.90 -27.41 -6.95
CA ILE A 339 -11.45 -28.73 -7.40
C ILE A 339 -12.21 -29.22 -8.65
N ALA A 340 -11.47 -29.76 -9.62
CA ALA A 340 -11.99 -30.25 -10.91
C ALA A 340 -12.85 -29.23 -11.69
N GLY A 341 -12.65 -27.92 -11.45
CA GLY A 341 -13.40 -26.86 -12.12
C GLY A 341 -14.86 -26.73 -11.66
N LYS A 342 -15.24 -27.35 -10.54
CA LYS A 342 -16.58 -27.26 -9.95
C LYS A 342 -16.82 -25.88 -9.35
N CYS A 343 -18.07 -25.45 -9.32
CA CYS A 343 -18.47 -24.14 -8.80
C CYS A 343 -18.95 -24.25 -7.35
N VAL A 344 -18.64 -23.23 -6.54
CA VAL A 344 -19.30 -22.99 -5.26
C VAL A 344 -20.76 -22.65 -5.53
N ASP A 345 -21.68 -23.42 -4.94
CA ASP A 345 -23.09 -23.46 -5.30
C ASP A 345 -23.98 -23.36 -4.04
N VAL A 346 -25.00 -22.51 -4.11
CA VAL A 346 -26.10 -22.50 -3.14
C VAL A 346 -27.07 -23.63 -3.48
N ALA A 347 -27.14 -24.66 -2.63
CA ALA A 347 -27.88 -25.87 -2.91
C ALA A 347 -29.34 -25.57 -3.27
N ALA A 348 -29.77 -26.08 -4.43
CA ALA A 348 -31.11 -25.89 -4.99
C ALA A 348 -31.55 -24.41 -5.12
N ALA A 349 -30.61 -23.48 -5.17
CA ALA A 349 -30.86 -22.03 -5.12
C ALA A 349 -31.70 -21.59 -3.90
N GLY A 350 -31.62 -22.33 -2.79
CA GLY A 350 -32.36 -22.01 -1.56
C GLY A 350 -31.93 -20.66 -0.98
N THR A 351 -32.90 -19.84 -0.57
CA THR A 351 -32.65 -18.51 0.01
C THR A 351 -32.88 -18.44 1.51
N ALA A 352 -33.19 -19.56 2.17
CA ALA A 352 -33.35 -19.61 3.61
C ALA A 352 -31.98 -19.59 4.31
N ASN A 353 -31.92 -18.96 5.49
CA ASN A 353 -30.75 -19.08 6.35
C ASN A 353 -30.51 -20.55 6.71
N GLY A 354 -29.25 -20.98 6.66
CA GLY A 354 -28.89 -22.39 6.84
C GLY A 354 -28.89 -23.20 5.54
N THR A 355 -29.22 -22.58 4.39
CA THR A 355 -29.12 -23.28 3.10
C THR A 355 -27.69 -23.77 2.89
N ALA A 356 -27.60 -25.02 2.48
CA ALA A 356 -26.35 -25.73 2.22
C ALA A 356 -25.52 -25.04 1.11
N ILE A 357 -24.23 -24.76 1.37
CA ILE A 357 -23.24 -24.43 0.32
C ILE A 357 -22.43 -25.66 -0.10
N GLN A 358 -22.44 -25.98 -1.38
CA GLN A 358 -21.89 -27.22 -1.94
C GLN A 358 -21.01 -26.96 -3.17
N LEU A 359 -20.36 -28.01 -3.67
CA LEU A 359 -19.85 -28.04 -5.03
C LEU A 359 -20.93 -28.52 -6.00
N TYR A 360 -20.96 -27.91 -7.17
CA TYR A 360 -21.78 -28.39 -8.26
C TYR A 360 -21.14 -28.11 -9.62
N THR A 361 -21.54 -28.86 -10.64
CA THR A 361 -21.19 -28.56 -12.03
C THR A 361 -21.56 -27.12 -12.35
N CYS A 362 -20.61 -26.36 -12.89
CA CYS A 362 -20.84 -24.97 -13.26
C CYS A 362 -21.97 -24.87 -14.29
N ASN A 363 -23.07 -24.23 -13.91
CA ASN A 363 -24.33 -24.20 -14.68
C ASN A 363 -24.81 -22.76 -14.99
N GLY A 364 -24.07 -21.75 -14.54
CA GLY A 364 -24.34 -20.33 -14.85
C GLY A 364 -25.56 -19.73 -14.14
N THR A 365 -26.22 -20.48 -13.26
CA THR A 365 -27.37 -20.00 -12.47
C THR A 365 -26.95 -19.00 -11.41
N ASN A 366 -27.92 -18.25 -10.87
CA ASN A 366 -27.66 -17.30 -9.79
C ASN A 366 -27.19 -17.97 -8.49
N ALA A 367 -27.43 -19.28 -8.31
CA ALA A 367 -26.91 -20.06 -7.19
C ALA A 367 -25.37 -20.17 -7.18
N GLN A 368 -24.73 -19.90 -8.32
CA GLN A 368 -23.27 -19.94 -8.47
C GLN A 368 -22.66 -18.57 -8.76
N ARG A 369 -23.47 -17.50 -8.73
CA ARG A 369 -23.00 -16.13 -8.91
C ARG A 369 -22.72 -15.50 -7.56
N TRP A 370 -21.43 -15.49 -7.23
CA TRP A 370 -20.90 -14.90 -6.02
C TRP A 370 -20.31 -13.53 -6.31
N THR A 371 -20.63 -12.57 -5.45
CA THR A 371 -19.97 -11.28 -5.39
C THR A 371 -18.89 -11.35 -4.34
N VAL A 372 -17.63 -11.18 -4.75
CA VAL A 372 -16.51 -10.96 -3.83
C VAL A 372 -16.56 -9.49 -3.45
N ALA A 373 -17.10 -9.21 -2.27
CA ALA A 373 -17.29 -7.86 -1.78
C ALA A 373 -15.98 -7.29 -1.20
N THR A 374 -15.87 -5.97 -1.20
CA THR A 374 -14.68 -5.23 -0.75
C THR A 374 -14.45 -5.31 0.77
N ASP A 375 -15.43 -5.79 1.52
CA ASP A 375 -15.39 -6.01 2.97
C ASP A 375 -14.93 -7.42 3.36
N GLY A 376 -14.53 -8.24 2.39
CA GLY A 376 -14.07 -9.62 2.59
C GLY A 376 -15.20 -10.65 2.66
N THR A 377 -16.45 -10.26 2.45
CA THR A 377 -17.56 -11.21 2.36
C THR A 377 -17.70 -11.80 0.94
N LEU A 378 -18.16 -13.04 0.86
CA LEU A 378 -18.57 -13.69 -0.38
C LEU A 378 -20.09 -13.76 -0.38
N ARG A 379 -20.75 -13.14 -1.35
CA ARG A 379 -22.21 -12.95 -1.32
C ARG A 379 -22.92 -13.60 -2.51
N ALA A 380 -23.95 -14.40 -2.25
CA ALA A 380 -24.84 -14.95 -3.27
C ALA A 380 -26.29 -14.82 -2.82
N LEU A 381 -27.21 -14.58 -3.77
CA LEU A 381 -28.64 -14.47 -3.50
C LEU A 381 -28.99 -13.47 -2.36
N GLY A 382 -28.21 -12.40 -2.23
CA GLY A 382 -28.40 -11.36 -1.20
C GLY A 382 -27.90 -11.74 0.21
N LYS A 383 -27.19 -12.87 0.36
CA LYS A 383 -26.71 -13.41 1.63
C LYS A 383 -25.21 -13.74 1.57
N CYS A 384 -24.61 -14.02 2.72
CA CYS A 384 -23.18 -14.24 2.90
C CYS A 384 -22.83 -15.74 3.01
N LEU A 385 -21.65 -16.10 2.50
CA LEU A 385 -20.98 -17.38 2.75
C LEU A 385 -20.55 -17.42 4.22
N ASP A 386 -21.15 -18.30 5.01
CA ASP A 386 -21.11 -18.24 6.47
C ASP A 386 -20.65 -19.57 7.08
N VAL A 387 -19.75 -19.50 8.05
CA VAL A 387 -19.37 -20.64 8.88
C VAL A 387 -20.46 -20.90 9.92
N THR A 388 -21.10 -22.07 9.87
CA THR A 388 -22.27 -22.38 10.70
C THR A 388 -22.00 -22.11 12.19
N SER A 389 -22.87 -21.28 12.78
CA SER A 389 -22.82 -20.88 14.20
C SER A 389 -21.48 -20.27 14.65
N ALA A 390 -20.71 -19.68 13.72
CA ALA A 390 -19.34 -19.21 13.96
C ALA A 390 -18.42 -20.29 14.56
N GLY A 391 -18.70 -21.57 14.27
CA GLY A 391 -17.89 -22.69 14.75
C GLY A 391 -16.45 -22.61 14.24
N THR A 392 -15.50 -23.00 15.09
CA THR A 392 -14.07 -22.91 14.76
C THR A 392 -13.43 -24.27 14.49
N ALA A 393 -14.12 -25.39 14.69
CA ALA A 393 -13.56 -26.73 14.54
C ALA A 393 -13.51 -27.21 13.07
N ASN A 394 -12.56 -28.10 12.75
CA ASN A 394 -12.53 -28.82 11.48
C ASN A 394 -13.86 -29.53 11.23
N GLY A 395 -14.35 -29.45 10.00
CA GLY A 395 -15.62 -30.05 9.59
C GLY A 395 -16.85 -29.20 9.90
N THR A 396 -16.69 -28.00 10.49
CA THR A 396 -17.82 -27.07 10.64
C THR A 396 -18.37 -26.72 9.24
N PRO A 397 -19.66 -27.00 8.94
CA PRO A 397 -20.21 -26.78 7.61
C PRO A 397 -20.29 -25.30 7.23
N ILE A 398 -20.33 -25.06 5.92
CA ILE A 398 -20.65 -23.75 5.35
C ILE A 398 -22.12 -23.68 4.95
N GLN A 399 -22.72 -22.55 5.25
CA GLN A 399 -24.12 -22.24 4.98
C GLN A 399 -24.27 -20.87 4.31
N LEU A 400 -25.43 -20.66 3.71
CA LEU A 400 -25.90 -19.33 3.34
C LEU A 400 -26.58 -18.69 4.55
N TRP A 401 -26.20 -17.46 4.90
CA TRP A 401 -26.78 -16.75 6.03
C TRP A 401 -26.89 -15.24 5.76
N ASP A 402 -27.85 -14.58 6.40
CA ASP A 402 -27.93 -13.12 6.37
C ASP A 402 -26.60 -12.47 6.76
N CYS A 403 -26.17 -11.48 5.98
CA CYS A 403 -24.94 -10.77 6.27
C CYS A 403 -25.05 -10.03 7.61
N ASN A 404 -24.26 -10.44 8.60
CA ASN A 404 -24.35 -10.00 10.00
C ASN A 404 -23.08 -9.31 10.50
N GLY A 405 -22.07 -9.15 9.64
CA GLY A 405 -20.83 -8.43 9.94
C GLY A 405 -19.85 -9.17 10.87
N THR A 406 -20.13 -10.44 11.20
CA THR A 406 -19.23 -11.24 12.04
C THR A 406 -18.05 -11.80 11.25
N GLY A 407 -16.97 -12.17 11.96
CA GLY A 407 -15.80 -12.80 11.35
C GLY A 407 -16.10 -14.17 10.70
N ALA A 408 -17.22 -14.82 11.02
CA ALA A 408 -17.67 -16.07 10.41
C ALA A 408 -18.05 -15.93 8.92
N GLN A 409 -18.24 -14.70 8.44
CA GLN A 409 -18.65 -14.39 7.06
C GLN A 409 -17.52 -13.78 6.23
N VAL A 410 -16.35 -13.60 6.84
CA VAL A 410 -15.17 -13.01 6.21
C VAL A 410 -14.27 -14.11 5.66
N TRP A 411 -13.77 -13.92 4.45
CA TRP A 411 -12.92 -14.86 3.74
C TRP A 411 -11.71 -14.15 3.17
N GLN A 412 -10.53 -14.48 3.70
CA GLN A 412 -9.25 -13.94 3.28
C GLN A 412 -8.66 -14.85 2.21
N ALA A 413 -8.67 -14.40 0.96
CA ALA A 413 -7.90 -15.04 -0.10
C ALA A 413 -6.43 -15.06 0.33
N GLN A 414 -5.79 -16.23 0.27
CA GLN A 414 -4.40 -16.45 0.66
C GLN A 414 -3.51 -16.60 -0.57
N SER A 415 -2.20 -16.59 -0.34
CA SER A 415 -1.24 -16.78 -1.41
C SER A 415 -1.44 -18.10 -2.14
N ASN A 416 -1.52 -19.23 -1.48
CA ASN A 416 -1.72 -20.54 -2.10
C ASN A 416 -3.10 -20.78 -2.75
N GLY A 417 -3.92 -19.74 -2.96
CA GLY A 417 -5.27 -19.85 -3.53
C GLY A 417 -6.33 -20.34 -2.56
N THR A 418 -5.99 -20.56 -1.29
CA THR A 418 -6.98 -20.89 -0.26
C THR A 418 -7.81 -19.68 0.17
N LEU A 419 -8.99 -19.92 0.73
CA LEU A 419 -9.83 -18.88 1.35
C LEU A 419 -9.89 -19.13 2.85
N ARG A 420 -9.12 -18.36 3.62
CA ARG A 420 -9.00 -18.50 5.07
C ARG A 420 -10.05 -17.67 5.78
N ASN A 421 -10.82 -18.27 6.67
CA ASN A 421 -11.67 -17.55 7.60
C ASN A 421 -10.82 -17.01 8.78
N PRO A 422 -10.81 -15.69 9.05
CA PRO A 422 -9.95 -15.13 10.07
C PRO A 422 -10.39 -15.45 11.51
N ALA A 423 -11.68 -15.77 11.74
CA ALA A 423 -12.19 -16.11 13.07
C ALA A 423 -11.79 -17.52 13.51
N SER A 424 -11.77 -18.48 12.57
CA SER A 424 -11.40 -19.87 12.86
C SER A 424 -9.94 -20.22 12.55
N ASN A 425 -9.23 -19.37 11.79
CA ASN A 425 -7.91 -19.66 11.23
C ASN A 425 -7.89 -20.90 10.29
N ARG A 426 -9.03 -21.24 9.70
CA ARG A 426 -9.21 -22.41 8.82
C ARG A 426 -9.63 -22.00 7.42
N CYS A 427 -9.45 -22.89 6.46
CA CYS A 427 -9.69 -22.65 5.04
C CYS A 427 -11.01 -23.26 4.58
N LEU A 428 -11.66 -22.61 3.60
CA LEU A 428 -12.79 -23.16 2.86
C LEU A 428 -12.36 -24.44 2.16
N ASP A 429 -13.08 -25.52 2.42
CA ASP A 429 -12.70 -26.89 2.08
C ASP A 429 -13.90 -27.63 1.48
N ALA A 430 -13.70 -28.31 0.34
CA ALA A 430 -14.65 -29.29 -0.15
C ALA A 430 -14.43 -30.64 0.54
N THR A 431 -15.45 -31.11 1.27
CA THR A 431 -15.35 -32.26 2.17
C THR A 431 -14.81 -33.50 1.46
N GLY A 432 -13.81 -34.15 2.08
CA GLY A 432 -13.29 -35.45 1.64
C GLY A 432 -12.49 -35.39 0.33
N ASN A 433 -12.00 -34.21 -0.06
CA ASN A 433 -11.32 -34.00 -1.35
C ASN A 433 -12.15 -34.47 -2.56
N SER A 434 -13.48 -34.39 -2.42
CA SER A 434 -14.43 -34.85 -3.43
C SER A 434 -14.75 -33.75 -4.44
N SER A 435 -14.87 -34.13 -5.72
CA SER A 435 -15.37 -33.27 -6.80
C SER A 435 -16.78 -33.66 -7.26
N ALA A 436 -17.47 -34.54 -6.53
CA ALA A 436 -18.84 -34.92 -6.83
C ALA A 436 -19.80 -33.74 -6.62
N ASP A 437 -20.84 -33.67 -7.45
CA ASP A 437 -21.93 -32.71 -7.27
C ASP A 437 -22.66 -32.99 -5.96
N GLY A 438 -22.94 -31.92 -5.20
CA GLY A 438 -23.52 -32.02 -3.86
C GLY A 438 -22.51 -32.16 -2.72
N THR A 439 -21.20 -32.26 -3.01
CA THR A 439 -20.16 -32.24 -1.97
C THR A 439 -20.31 -31.00 -1.11
N ARG A 440 -20.56 -31.15 0.20
CA ARG A 440 -20.71 -30.03 1.12
C ARG A 440 -19.38 -29.28 1.26
N LEU A 441 -19.44 -27.96 1.44
CA LEU A 441 -18.29 -27.18 1.88
C LEU A 441 -18.26 -27.10 3.40
N GLN A 442 -17.05 -27.07 3.95
CA GLN A 442 -16.74 -26.96 5.37
C GLN A 442 -15.54 -26.03 5.58
N ILE A 443 -15.19 -25.75 6.84
CA ILE A 443 -13.85 -25.28 7.17
C ILE A 443 -12.95 -26.47 7.56
N TRP A 444 -11.68 -26.39 7.19
CA TRP A 444 -10.66 -27.33 7.63
C TRP A 444 -9.32 -26.62 7.79
N ASP A 445 -8.40 -27.19 8.57
CA ASP A 445 -7.04 -26.68 8.68
C ASP A 445 -6.46 -26.43 7.29
N CYS A 446 -5.78 -25.31 7.13
CA CYS A 446 -5.24 -24.90 5.84
C CYS A 446 -4.03 -25.77 5.47
N PHE A 447 -4.17 -26.61 4.46
CA PHE A 447 -3.06 -27.41 3.92
C PHE A 447 -2.87 -27.22 2.41
N GLY A 448 -3.74 -26.45 1.75
CA GLY A 448 -3.57 -26.07 0.33
C GLY A 448 -3.77 -27.22 -0.66
N GLY A 449 -4.52 -28.26 -0.26
CA GLY A 449 -4.93 -29.32 -1.19
C GLY A 449 -5.87 -28.81 -2.28
N ALA A 450 -6.04 -29.59 -3.35
CA ALA A 450 -6.87 -29.21 -4.50
C ALA A 450 -8.31 -28.83 -4.10
N ASN A 451 -8.84 -29.42 -3.04
CA ASN A 451 -10.16 -29.13 -2.47
C ASN A 451 -10.25 -27.86 -1.61
N GLN A 452 -9.14 -27.17 -1.38
CA GLN A 452 -9.06 -25.89 -0.68
C GLN A 452 -8.62 -24.73 -1.58
N VAL A 453 -8.28 -24.99 -2.84
CA VAL A 453 -7.81 -23.96 -3.77
C VAL A 453 -8.99 -23.44 -4.59
N TRP A 454 -9.18 -22.12 -4.58
CA TRP A 454 -10.32 -21.45 -5.17
C TRP A 454 -9.86 -20.34 -6.13
N ARG A 455 -10.46 -20.31 -7.31
CA ARG A 455 -10.34 -19.21 -8.25
C ARG A 455 -11.59 -18.35 -8.16
N LEU A 456 -11.40 -17.13 -7.72
CA LEU A 456 -12.46 -16.14 -7.57
C LEU A 456 -12.71 -15.36 -8.88
N PRO A 457 -13.89 -14.75 -9.10
CA PRO A 457 -14.27 -14.06 -10.35
C PRO A 457 -13.41 -12.82 -10.63
N ALA A 458 -12.76 -12.69 -11.80
CA ALA A 458 -11.77 -11.63 -12.09
C ALA A 458 -12.14 -10.19 -11.65
#